data_AF-A0A0D6E4Y0-F1
#
_entry.id   AF-A0A0D6E4Y0-F1
#
_cell.length_a   1.000
_cell.length_b   1.000
_cell.length_c   1.000
_cell.angle_alpha   90.00
_cell.angle_beta   90.00
_cell.angle_gamma   90.00
#
_symmetry.space_group_name_H-M   'P 1'
#
loop_
_entity.id
_entity.type
_entity.pdbx_description
1 polymer ?
#
loop_
_entity_poly.entity_id
_entity_poly.type
_entity_poly.pdbx_seq_one_letter_code
_entity_poly.pdbx_strand_id
1 'polypeptide(L)'
;MINTEIGNFSFYEFDAYIEMTGGAQGSQFHSFKLIHRYPHRSRLPHTKDPLEFSFAVDGSIAQLYAAWDMLQRYMDVSQPLPDIPQVEPFRHLDLTTKAYDEAGKRGRPATYWRDLYTHSSEEELKALREAHRAEVDATHWGGRPDLMELSVPNYRETRKGEPEDVNDFARFPWKAGKFVDRPETTPSEDSQDQQ
;
A
#
# COMPACT_ATOMS: atom_id res chain seq x y z
N MET A 1 -11.62 -6.35 6.93
CA MET A 1 -12.47 -6.90 5.84
C MET A 1 -12.72 -5.80 4.81
N ILE A 2 -12.70 -6.14 3.53
CA ILE A 2 -13.10 -5.26 2.42
C ILE A 2 -14.51 -5.66 2.03
N ASN A 3 -15.47 -4.75 2.20
CA ASN A 3 -16.86 -4.97 1.82
C ASN A 3 -17.09 -4.44 0.41
N THR A 4 -17.65 -5.28 -0.45
CA THR A 4 -17.92 -4.96 -1.85
C THR A 4 -19.35 -5.38 -2.22
N GLU A 5 -19.83 -4.91 -3.36
CA GLU A 5 -21.13 -5.30 -3.91
C GLU A 5 -21.25 -6.82 -4.17
N ILE A 6 -20.11 -7.51 -4.33
CA ILE A 6 -20.06 -8.96 -4.61
C ILE A 6 -19.76 -9.81 -3.38
N GLY A 7 -19.55 -9.20 -2.20
CA GLY A 7 -19.28 -9.91 -0.95
C GLY A 7 -18.25 -9.23 -0.05
N ASN A 8 -17.96 -9.88 1.07
CA ASN A 8 -16.96 -9.45 2.04
C ASN A 8 -15.71 -10.31 1.86
N PHE A 9 -14.57 -9.65 1.66
CA PHE A 9 -13.28 -10.31 1.47
C PHE A 9 -12.33 -9.95 2.58
N SER A 10 -11.41 -10.85 2.89
CA SER A 10 -10.36 -10.54 3.84
C SER A 10 -9.24 -9.77 3.14
N PHE A 11 -8.62 -8.82 3.83
CA PHE A 11 -7.59 -7.98 3.22
C PHE A 11 -6.36 -8.77 2.76
N TYR A 12 -6.02 -9.85 3.48
CA TYR A 12 -4.91 -10.74 3.12
C TYR A 12 -5.13 -11.49 1.80
N GLU A 13 -6.34 -11.48 1.24
CA GLU A 13 -6.66 -12.10 -0.05
C GLU A 13 -6.29 -11.19 -1.23
N PHE A 14 -5.81 -9.96 -0.96
CA PHE A 14 -5.40 -9.00 -1.97
C PHE A 14 -3.90 -8.86 -2.01
N ASP A 15 -3.36 -8.92 -3.22
CA ASP A 15 -1.96 -8.67 -3.50
C ASP A 15 -1.78 -7.24 -4.07
N ALA A 16 -0.71 -6.58 -3.65
CA ALA A 16 -0.35 -5.23 -4.04
C ALA A 16 0.52 -5.22 -5.30
N TYR A 17 0.16 -4.38 -6.27
CA TYR A 17 0.85 -4.23 -7.55
C TYR A 17 1.04 -2.76 -7.91
N ILE A 18 2.11 -2.47 -8.65
CA ILE A 18 2.31 -1.18 -9.32
C ILE A 18 2.18 -1.43 -10.83
N GLU A 19 1.13 -0.87 -11.44
CA GLU A 19 0.92 -0.92 -12.89
C GLU A 19 1.51 0.34 -13.51
N MET A 20 2.44 0.16 -14.46
CA MET A 20 2.93 1.22 -15.33
C MET A 20 2.07 1.31 -16.59
N THR A 21 1.50 2.47 -16.85
CA THR A 21 0.74 2.79 -18.07
C THR A 21 1.47 3.84 -18.89
N GLY A 22 1.75 3.53 -20.15
CA GLY A 22 2.30 4.49 -21.11
C GLY A 22 1.20 5.36 -21.70
N GLY A 23 1.34 6.69 -21.60
CA GLY A 23 0.50 7.64 -22.31
C GLY A 23 0.84 7.69 -23.80
N ALA A 24 -0.09 8.18 -24.62
CA ALA A 24 0.09 8.30 -26.08
C ALA A 24 1.28 9.18 -26.50
N GLN A 25 1.78 10.04 -25.60
CA GLN A 25 2.93 10.93 -25.81
C GLN A 25 4.24 10.38 -25.22
N GLY A 26 4.26 9.12 -24.75
CA GLY A 26 5.44 8.50 -24.13
C GLY A 26 5.61 8.79 -22.64
N SER A 27 4.69 9.54 -22.02
CA SER A 27 4.65 9.74 -20.56
C SER A 27 4.40 8.42 -19.84
N GLN A 28 5.08 8.17 -18.73
CA GLN A 28 4.87 6.99 -17.90
C GLN A 28 4.06 7.35 -16.66
N PHE A 29 2.92 6.69 -16.47
CA PHE A 29 2.09 6.83 -15.29
C PHE A 29 2.19 5.54 -14.47
N HIS A 30 2.32 5.68 -13.16
CA HIS A 30 2.34 4.55 -12.24
C HIS A 30 1.07 4.60 -11.41
N SER A 31 0.41 3.46 -11.24
CA SER A 31 -0.79 3.35 -10.42
C SER A 31 -0.63 2.20 -9.43
N PHE A 32 -1.05 2.43 -8.20
CA PHE A 32 -1.08 1.40 -7.17
C PHE A 32 -2.38 0.62 -7.28
N LYS A 33 -2.29 -0.71 -7.34
CA LYS A 33 -3.44 -1.60 -7.45
C LYS A 33 -3.43 -2.67 -6.37
N LEU A 34 -4.60 -2.97 -5.84
CA LEU A 34 -4.86 -4.19 -5.09
C LEU A 34 -5.65 -5.13 -5.95
N ILE A 35 -5.16 -6.33 -6.16
CA ILE A 35 -5.84 -7.34 -6.96
C ILE A 35 -6.12 -8.53 -6.07
N HIS A 36 -7.37 -8.96 -6.05
CA HIS A 36 -7.78 -10.15 -5.34
C HIS A 36 -7.10 -11.38 -5.95
N ARG A 37 -6.42 -12.17 -5.12
CA ARG A 37 -5.64 -13.35 -5.54
C ARG A 37 -6.46 -14.36 -6.30
N TYR A 38 -7.76 -14.49 -5.99
CA TYR A 38 -8.63 -15.45 -6.63
C TYR A 38 -9.42 -14.83 -7.80
N PRO A 39 -9.16 -15.23 -9.05
CA PRO A 39 -9.73 -14.61 -10.25
C PRO A 39 -11.22 -14.93 -10.48
N HIS A 40 -11.78 -15.92 -9.78
CA HIS A 40 -13.20 -16.29 -9.88
C HIS A 40 -14.15 -15.33 -9.14
N ARG A 41 -13.63 -14.23 -8.59
CA ARG A 41 -14.39 -13.20 -7.86
C ARG A 41 -14.48 -11.91 -8.66
N SER A 42 -14.75 -12.01 -9.97
CA SER A 42 -14.93 -10.81 -10.79
C SER A 42 -16.11 -9.97 -10.33
N ARG A 43 -15.97 -8.65 -10.44
CA ARG A 43 -17.08 -7.70 -10.23
C ARG A 43 -18.17 -7.85 -11.30
N LEU A 44 -17.83 -8.44 -12.45
CA LEU A 44 -18.75 -8.72 -13.54
C LEU A 44 -18.84 -10.24 -13.75
N PRO A 45 -20.02 -10.88 -13.53
CA PRO A 45 -20.18 -12.34 -13.61
C PRO A 45 -19.80 -12.99 -14.96
N HIS A 46 -19.69 -12.18 -16.01
CA HIS A 46 -19.42 -12.61 -17.38
C HIS A 46 -18.03 -12.23 -17.90
N THR A 47 -17.18 -11.62 -17.07
CA THR A 47 -15.79 -11.32 -17.43
C THR A 47 -14.83 -12.14 -16.58
N LYS A 48 -13.63 -12.36 -17.10
CA LYS A 48 -12.53 -13.00 -16.36
C LYS A 48 -11.70 -11.98 -15.57
N ASP A 49 -12.20 -10.76 -15.41
CA ASP A 49 -11.44 -9.68 -14.78
C ASP A 49 -11.36 -9.94 -13.28
N PRO A 50 -10.17 -9.90 -12.65
CA PRO A 50 -10.07 -10.05 -11.21
C PRO A 50 -10.73 -8.86 -10.48
N LEU A 51 -11.11 -9.07 -9.22
CA LEU A 51 -11.51 -7.95 -8.37
C LEU A 51 -10.29 -7.06 -8.10
N GLU A 52 -10.25 -5.88 -8.71
CA GLU A 52 -9.17 -4.92 -8.54
C GLU A 52 -9.65 -3.60 -7.93
N PHE A 53 -8.80 -2.98 -7.11
CA PHE A 53 -8.94 -1.61 -6.62
C PHE A 53 -7.76 -0.80 -7.10
N SER A 54 -8.04 0.31 -7.78
CA SER A 54 -7.02 1.23 -8.29
C SER A 54 -6.94 2.48 -7.42
N PHE A 55 -5.73 2.82 -7.01
CA PHE A 55 -5.43 4.03 -6.25
C PHE A 55 -4.62 4.97 -7.14
N ALA A 56 -5.24 6.09 -7.51
CA ALA A 56 -4.56 7.16 -8.23
C ALA A 56 -3.79 8.01 -7.21
N VAL A 57 -2.54 7.62 -6.95
CA VAL A 57 -1.60 8.45 -6.19
C VAL A 57 -0.73 9.15 -7.23
N ASP A 58 -0.87 10.47 -7.31
CA ASP A 58 0.00 11.29 -8.14
C ASP A 58 1.40 11.34 -7.50
N GLY A 59 2.40 10.81 -8.20
CA GLY A 59 3.78 10.84 -7.72
C GLY A 59 4.72 9.81 -8.32
N SER A 60 5.89 9.74 -7.71
CA SER A 60 6.92 8.75 -8.00
C SER A 60 6.50 7.34 -7.55
N ILE A 61 7.26 6.33 -7.94
CA ILE A 61 7.13 4.96 -7.42
C ILE A 61 7.30 4.93 -5.88
N ALA A 62 8.16 5.78 -5.31
CA ALA A 62 8.36 5.86 -3.87
C ALA A 62 7.09 6.30 -3.12
N GLN A 63 6.30 7.21 -3.71
CA GLN A 63 4.99 7.58 -3.15
C GLN A 63 3.99 6.44 -3.19
N LEU A 64 4.07 5.54 -4.19
CA LEU A 64 3.26 4.32 -4.21
C LEU A 64 3.66 3.34 -3.11
N TYR A 65 4.96 3.22 -2.81
CA TYR A 65 5.41 2.43 -1.66
C TYR A 65 4.94 3.03 -0.33
N ALA A 66 4.98 4.35 -0.18
CA ALA A 66 4.44 5.03 1.00
C ALA A 66 2.93 4.82 1.15
N ALA A 67 2.18 4.88 0.05
CA ALA A 67 0.74 4.61 0.04
C ALA A 67 0.43 3.16 0.46
N TRP A 68 1.24 2.20 0.02
CA TRP A 68 1.12 0.80 0.45
C TRP A 68 1.41 0.64 1.95
N ASP A 69 2.52 1.19 2.46
CA ASP A 69 2.87 1.17 3.89
C ASP A 69 1.76 1.82 4.76
N MET A 70 1.21 2.95 4.31
CA MET A 70 0.07 3.60 4.96
C MET A 70 -1.16 2.69 5.01
N LEU A 71 -1.49 2.03 3.90
CA LEU A 71 -2.63 1.12 3.83
C LEU A 71 -2.43 -0.11 4.72
N GLN A 72 -1.22 -0.68 4.75
CA GLN A 72 -0.90 -1.79 5.65
C GLN A 72 -1.14 -1.41 7.11
N ARG A 73 -0.64 -0.25 7.56
CA ARG A 73 -0.88 0.26 8.92
C ARG A 73 -2.35 0.55 9.20
N TYR A 74 -3.10 1.02 8.21
CA TYR A 74 -4.53 1.24 8.36
C TYR A 74 -5.30 -0.07 8.56
N MET A 75 -4.87 -1.15 7.91
CA MET A 75 -5.51 -2.47 8.00
C MET A 75 -5.03 -3.30 9.19
N ASP A 76 -3.85 -3.02 9.73
CA ASP A 76 -3.26 -3.68 10.89
C ASP A 76 -3.70 -2.99 12.21
N VAL A 77 -4.65 -3.61 12.91
CA VAL A 77 -5.18 -3.13 14.20
C VAL A 77 -4.17 -3.16 15.36
N SER A 78 -3.05 -3.86 15.17
CA SER A 78 -1.98 -3.92 16.19
C SER A 78 -1.11 -2.66 16.20
N GLN A 79 -1.17 -1.86 15.14
CA GLN A 79 -0.42 -0.62 14.99
C GLN A 79 -1.35 0.59 15.09
N PRO A 80 -0.83 1.76 15.51
CA PRO A 80 -1.62 2.98 15.49
C PRO A 80 -1.98 3.37 14.06
N LEU A 81 -3.17 3.95 13.90
CA LEU A 81 -3.66 4.47 12.62
C LEU A 81 -2.67 5.49 12.03
N PRO A 82 -2.55 5.55 10.68
CA PRO A 82 -1.72 6.54 10.03
C PRO A 82 -2.13 7.97 10.41
N ASP A 83 -1.16 8.88 10.54
CA ASP A 83 -1.43 10.29 10.87
C ASP A 83 -1.82 11.05 9.60
N ILE A 84 -3.09 10.92 9.20
CA ILE A 84 -3.68 11.60 8.03
C ILE A 84 -4.91 12.42 8.42
N PRO A 85 -5.22 13.52 7.69
CA PRO A 85 -6.35 14.39 8.02
C PRO A 85 -7.69 13.67 8.09
N GLN A 86 -7.90 12.65 7.26
CA GLN A 86 -9.16 11.91 7.19
C GLN A 86 -9.46 11.10 8.45
N VAL A 87 -8.43 10.59 9.13
CA VAL A 87 -8.60 9.74 10.32
C VAL A 87 -8.39 10.50 11.63
N GLU A 88 -7.80 11.71 11.59
CA GLU A 88 -7.59 12.56 12.77
C GLU A 88 -8.82 12.65 13.68
N PRO A 89 -10.05 12.90 13.18
CA PRO A 89 -11.23 13.00 14.03
C PRO A 89 -11.58 11.69 14.75
N PHE A 90 -11.19 10.54 14.19
CA PHE A 90 -11.58 9.22 14.66
C PHE A 90 -10.48 8.50 15.45
N ARG A 91 -9.27 9.06 15.56
CA ARG A 91 -8.13 8.45 16.28
C ARG A 91 -8.46 8.05 17.72
N HIS A 92 -9.33 8.80 18.39
CA HIS A 92 -9.74 8.53 19.76
C HIS A 92 -10.67 7.31 19.92
N LEU A 93 -11.28 6.83 18.82
CA LEU A 93 -12.16 5.67 18.80
C LEU A 93 -11.38 4.36 18.72
N ASP A 94 -10.17 4.39 18.16
CA ASP A 94 -9.30 3.22 18.09
C ASP A 94 -8.47 3.08 19.36
N LEU A 95 -8.52 1.91 20.00
CA LEU A 95 -7.86 1.64 21.28
C LEU A 95 -6.33 1.71 21.16
N THR A 96 -5.77 1.14 20.09
CA THR A 96 -4.33 1.11 19.84
C THR A 96 -3.80 2.52 19.59
N THR A 97 -4.48 3.27 18.72
CA THR A 97 -4.13 4.66 18.43
C THR A 97 -4.29 5.56 19.64
N LYS A 98 -5.37 5.39 20.42
CA LYS A 98 -5.59 6.15 21.65
C LYS A 98 -4.47 5.93 22.66
N ALA A 99 -4.09 4.68 22.92
CA ALA A 99 -2.99 4.37 23.83
C ALA A 99 -1.65 4.95 23.34
N TYR A 100 -1.40 4.93 22.02
CA TYR A 100 -0.22 5.53 21.41
C TYR A 100 -0.20 7.06 21.56
N ASP A 101 -1.33 7.72 21.34
CA ASP A 101 -1.49 9.17 21.44
C ASP A 101 -1.42 9.64 22.92
N GLU A 102 -2.04 8.91 23.85
CA GLU A 102 -1.97 9.16 25.32
C GLU A 102 -0.55 8.98 25.87
N ALA A 103 0.24 8.07 25.29
CA ALA A 103 1.66 7.89 25.61
C ALA A 103 2.54 9.04 25.07
N GLY A 104 1.98 10.05 24.40
CA GLY A 104 2.71 11.20 23.87
C GLY A 104 3.57 10.88 22.64
N LYS A 105 3.43 9.69 22.04
CA LYS A 105 4.26 9.23 20.92
C LYS A 105 3.88 9.85 19.57
N ARG A 106 2.73 10.52 19.47
CA ARG A 106 2.29 11.24 18.26
C ARG A 106 3.18 12.44 17.95
N GLY A 107 3.75 13.09 18.97
CA GLY A 107 4.60 14.27 18.80
C GLY A 107 3.89 15.50 18.20
N ARG A 108 2.56 15.47 18.04
CA ARG A 108 1.74 16.51 17.44
C ARG A 108 0.44 16.69 18.23
N PRO A 109 -0.16 17.90 18.22
CA PRO A 109 -1.45 18.14 18.86
C PRO A 109 -2.55 17.31 18.22
N ALA A 110 -3.62 17.05 18.99
CA ALA A 110 -4.74 16.22 18.54
C ALA A 110 -5.42 16.75 17.26
N THR A 111 -5.35 18.06 17.05
CA THR A 111 -6.05 18.84 16.01
C THR A 111 -5.11 19.39 14.95
N TYR A 112 -3.88 18.83 14.87
CA TYR A 112 -2.82 19.29 14.00
C TYR A 112 -3.27 19.52 12.57
N TRP A 113 -3.93 18.54 11.94
CA TRP A 113 -4.31 18.65 10.54
C TRP A 113 -5.39 19.70 10.33
N ARG A 114 -6.41 19.72 11.19
CA ARG A 114 -7.45 20.75 11.15
C ARG A 114 -6.86 22.16 11.26
N ASP A 115 -5.98 22.37 12.23
CA ASP A 115 -5.41 23.68 12.52
C ASP A 115 -4.45 24.10 11.39
N LEU A 116 -3.67 23.15 10.86
CA LEU A 116 -2.82 23.36 9.68
C LEU A 116 -3.63 23.86 8.48
N TYR A 117 -4.72 23.19 8.11
CA TYR A 117 -5.55 23.62 6.98
C TYR A 117 -6.31 24.93 7.26
N THR A 118 -6.58 25.25 8.52
CA THR A 118 -7.29 26.49 8.90
C THR A 118 -6.36 27.72 8.86
N HIS A 119 -5.08 27.53 9.18
CA HIS A 119 -4.14 28.63 9.39
C HIS A 119 -3.09 28.79 8.29
N SER A 120 -2.88 27.78 7.44
CA SER A 120 -1.87 27.85 6.38
C SER A 120 -2.42 28.35 5.04
N SER A 121 -1.56 29.05 4.31
CA SER A 121 -1.83 29.47 2.94
C SER A 121 -1.69 28.28 1.96
N GLU A 122 -2.22 28.42 0.74
CA GLU A 122 -2.06 27.41 -0.31
C GLU A 122 -0.58 27.14 -0.65
N GLU A 123 0.25 28.19 -0.61
CA GLU A 123 1.69 28.11 -0.88
C GLU A 123 2.43 27.32 0.21
N GLU A 124 2.11 27.55 1.48
CA GLU A 124 2.66 26.79 2.60
C GLU A 124 2.26 25.31 2.52
N LEU A 125 0.99 25.02 2.24
CA LEU A 125 0.51 23.65 2.08
C LEU A 125 1.19 22.96 0.89
N LYS A 126 1.46 23.69 -0.19
CA LYS A 126 2.21 23.18 -1.33
C LYS A 126 3.66 22.86 -0.94
N ALA A 127 4.34 23.78 -0.25
CA ALA A 127 5.71 23.57 0.21
C ALA A 127 5.82 22.36 1.17
N LEU A 128 4.86 22.19 2.08
CA LEU A 128 4.81 21.03 2.98
C LEU A 128 4.61 19.71 2.22
N ARG A 129 3.74 19.69 1.20
CA ARG A 129 3.58 18.52 0.34
C ARG A 129 4.86 18.19 -0.41
N GLU A 130 5.54 19.19 -0.97
CA GLU A 130 6.79 19.00 -1.70
C GLU A 130 7.93 18.51 -0.78
N ALA A 131 8.03 19.06 0.44
CA ALA A 131 8.98 18.60 1.45
C ALA A 131 8.73 17.13 1.83
N HIS A 132 7.47 16.75 2.07
CA HIS A 132 7.10 15.38 2.36
C HIS A 132 7.37 14.44 1.18
N ARG A 133 7.08 14.88 -0.06
CA ARG A 133 7.42 14.13 -1.29
C ARG A 133 8.92 13.86 -1.37
N ALA A 134 9.75 14.88 -1.12
CA ALA A 134 11.21 14.74 -1.13
C ALA A 134 11.71 13.75 -0.06
N GLU A 135 11.14 13.78 1.15
CA GLU A 135 11.44 12.82 2.22
C GLU A 135 11.10 11.38 1.81
N VAL A 136 9.90 11.18 1.25
CA VAL A 136 9.44 9.88 0.76
C VAL A 136 10.34 9.37 -0.38
N ASP A 137 10.70 10.24 -1.32
CA ASP A 137 11.56 9.90 -2.46
C ASP A 137 12.98 9.55 -2.02
N ALA A 138 13.50 10.19 -0.96
CA ALA A 138 14.81 9.90 -0.38
C ALA A 138 14.82 8.62 0.48
N THR A 139 13.65 8.18 0.96
CA THR A 139 13.55 7.02 1.84
C THR A 139 13.87 5.72 1.09
N HIS A 140 14.68 4.86 1.70
CA HIS A 140 14.90 3.52 1.18
C HIS A 140 13.70 2.61 1.48
N TRP A 141 12.91 2.31 0.44
CA TRP A 141 11.73 1.45 0.52
C TRP A 141 12.03 -0.05 0.32
N GLY A 142 13.18 -0.37 -0.27
CA GLY A 142 13.64 -1.75 -0.46
C GLY A 142 13.85 -2.47 0.88
N GLY A 143 13.47 -3.74 0.94
CA GLY A 143 13.71 -4.59 2.11
C GLY A 143 12.85 -4.33 3.36
N ARG A 144 11.88 -3.41 3.30
CA ARG A 144 10.88 -3.31 4.37
C ARG A 144 10.02 -4.57 4.41
N PRO A 145 9.79 -5.16 5.59
CA PRO A 145 8.94 -6.34 5.70
C PRO A 145 7.52 -5.99 5.26
N ASP A 146 6.88 -6.93 4.57
CA ASP A 146 5.44 -6.84 4.34
C ASP A 146 4.72 -7.18 5.65
N LEU A 147 4.05 -6.19 6.26
CA LEU A 147 3.34 -6.39 7.52
C LEU A 147 2.19 -7.41 7.40
N MET A 148 1.62 -7.56 6.21
CA MET A 148 0.60 -8.56 5.94
C MET A 148 1.20 -9.97 5.89
N GLU A 149 2.43 -10.10 5.38
CA GLU A 149 3.15 -11.37 5.42
C GLU A 149 3.45 -11.80 6.86
N LEU A 150 3.82 -10.86 7.74
CA LEU A 150 4.12 -11.15 9.14
C LEU A 150 2.88 -11.52 9.96
N SER A 151 1.73 -10.91 9.65
CA SER A 151 0.49 -11.09 10.43
C SER A 151 -0.32 -12.32 10.01
N VAL A 152 -0.07 -12.88 8.82
CA VAL A 152 -0.85 -13.99 8.27
C VAL A 152 0.02 -15.23 8.11
N PRO A 153 -0.18 -16.28 8.94
CA PRO A 153 0.49 -17.56 8.76
C PRO A 153 0.27 -18.10 7.34
N ASN A 154 1.33 -18.60 6.71
CA ASN A 154 1.28 -19.22 5.37
C ASN A 154 0.89 -18.25 4.23
N TYR A 155 1.07 -16.94 4.41
CA TYR A 155 0.78 -15.91 3.39
C TYR A 155 1.43 -16.21 2.02
N ARG A 156 2.69 -16.68 2.02
CA ARG A 156 3.40 -17.10 0.79
C ARG A 156 3.05 -18.51 0.31
N GLU A 157 2.56 -19.39 1.18
CA GLU A 157 2.20 -20.76 0.78
C GLU A 157 0.81 -20.82 0.15
N THR A 158 -0.11 -19.98 0.59
CA THR A 158 -1.39 -19.75 -0.11
C THR A 158 -1.19 -19.17 -1.53
N ARG A 159 0.01 -18.68 -1.86
CA ARG A 159 0.42 -18.30 -3.22
C ARG A 159 0.81 -19.52 -4.07
N LYS A 160 1.25 -20.61 -3.46
CA LYS A 160 1.71 -21.85 -4.14
C LYS A 160 0.58 -22.84 -4.43
N GLY A 161 -0.61 -22.62 -3.89
CA GLY A 161 -1.82 -23.38 -4.23
C GLY A 161 -2.36 -22.98 -5.61
N GLU A 162 -1.72 -23.50 -6.67
CA GLU A 162 -2.08 -23.50 -8.12
C GLU A 162 -1.70 -22.27 -8.99
N PRO A 163 -1.34 -22.44 -10.29
CA PRO A 163 -0.64 -23.53 -10.99
C PRO A 163 0.86 -23.20 -11.22
N GLU A 164 1.64 -24.15 -11.76
CA GLU A 164 3.07 -23.98 -12.07
C GLU A 164 3.41 -22.82 -13.04
N ASP A 165 2.41 -22.29 -13.75
CA ASP A 165 2.59 -21.12 -14.62
C ASP A 165 1.77 -19.91 -14.12
N VAL A 166 2.45 -19.02 -13.40
CA VAL A 166 1.97 -17.67 -13.07
C VAL A 166 1.64 -16.84 -14.33
N ASN A 167 2.09 -17.25 -15.53
CA ASN A 167 1.78 -16.61 -16.81
C ASN A 167 0.52 -17.15 -17.50
N ASP A 168 -0.08 -18.25 -17.03
CA ASP A 168 -1.31 -18.81 -17.63
C ASP A 168 -2.55 -17.93 -17.35
N PHE A 169 -2.54 -17.20 -16.22
CA PHE A 169 -3.60 -16.26 -15.86
C PHE A 169 -3.24 -14.78 -16.13
N ALA A 170 -1.97 -14.46 -16.37
CA ALA A 170 -1.48 -13.09 -16.49
C ALA A 170 -1.43 -12.54 -17.93
N ARG A 171 -1.83 -13.30 -18.95
CA ARG A 171 -2.09 -12.71 -20.27
C ARG A 171 -3.46 -12.03 -20.29
N PHE A 172 -3.48 -10.79 -19.80
CA PHE A 172 -4.50 -9.83 -20.20
C PHE A 172 -4.36 -9.60 -21.71
N PRO A 173 -5.35 -9.94 -22.55
CA PRO A 173 -5.20 -9.89 -24.02
C PRO A 173 -4.93 -8.49 -24.59
N TRP A 174 -5.05 -7.42 -23.78
CA TRP A 174 -5.00 -6.04 -24.24
C TRP A 174 -4.15 -5.08 -23.38
N LYS A 175 -3.46 -5.54 -22.32
CA LYS A 175 -2.65 -4.66 -21.46
C LYS A 175 -1.19 -5.09 -21.39
N ALA A 176 -0.31 -4.28 -21.99
CA ALA A 176 1.14 -4.37 -21.86
C ALA A 176 1.63 -3.77 -20.52
N GLY A 177 0.97 -4.09 -19.40
CA GLY A 177 1.42 -3.68 -18.07
C GLY A 177 2.57 -4.58 -17.63
N LYS A 178 3.75 -4.02 -17.39
CA LYS A 178 4.87 -4.76 -16.80
C LYS A 178 4.69 -4.78 -15.29
N PHE A 179 4.55 -5.96 -14.71
CA PHE A 179 4.51 -6.15 -13.26
C PHE A 179 5.90 -5.86 -12.67
N VAL A 180 5.95 -5.11 -11.58
CA VAL A 180 7.18 -4.86 -10.82
C VAL A 180 7.05 -5.59 -9.49
N ASP A 181 7.72 -6.73 -9.36
CA ASP A 181 7.89 -7.38 -8.07
C ASP A 181 8.71 -6.48 -7.15
N ARG A 182 8.36 -6.47 -5.85
CA ARG A 182 9.20 -5.83 -4.83
C ARG A 182 10.58 -6.50 -4.89
N PRO A 183 11.68 -5.74 -5.01
CA PRO A 183 13.01 -6.34 -5.01
C PRO A 183 13.19 -7.11 -3.70
N GLU A 184 13.45 -8.41 -3.82
CA GLU A 184 13.77 -9.23 -2.66
C GLU A 184 15.09 -8.74 -2.06
N THR A 185 15.14 -8.68 -0.74
CA THR A 185 16.42 -8.65 -0.03
C THR A 185 17.11 -9.96 -0.33
N THR A 186 18.15 -9.94 -1.16
CA THR A 186 19.20 -10.95 -1.06
C THR A 186 19.71 -10.90 0.37
N PRO A 187 19.56 -11.97 1.17
CA PRO A 187 20.24 -12.02 2.45
C PRO A 187 21.73 -11.86 2.15
N SER A 188 22.34 -10.83 2.71
CA SER A 188 23.79 -10.72 2.76
C SER A 188 24.30 -12.02 3.36
N GLU A 189 25.11 -12.77 2.60
CA GLU A 189 25.81 -13.93 3.13
C GLU A 189 26.60 -13.45 4.34
N ASP A 190 26.17 -13.92 5.52
CA ASP A 190 26.95 -13.85 6.74
C ASP A 190 28.36 -14.36 6.41
N SER A 191 29.32 -13.44 6.53
CA SER A 191 30.74 -13.79 6.51
C SER A 191 31.00 -14.70 7.70
N GLN A 192 31.11 -16.00 7.40
CA GLN A 192 31.56 -17.01 8.34
C GLN A 192 32.94 -16.63 8.88
N ASP A 193 33.04 -16.66 10.21
CA ASP A 193 34.20 -17.00 11.03
C ASP A 193 35.60 -16.92 10.39
N GLN A 194 36.44 -16.07 10.96
CA GLN A 194 37.79 -16.50 11.29
C GLN A 194 38.25 -15.87 12.61
N GLN A 195 38.71 -16.79 13.46
CA GLN A 195 39.20 -16.68 14.84
C GLN A 195 40.29 -15.63 15.07
#